data_AF-A0A377APD2-F1
#
_entry.id   AF-A0A377APD2-F1
#
_cell.length_a   1.000
_cell.length_b   1.000
_cell.length_c   1.000
_cell.angle_alpha   90.00
_cell.angle_beta   90.00
_cell.angle_gamma   90.00
#
_symmetry.space_group_name_H-M   'P 1'
#
loop_
_entity.id
_entity.type
_entity.pdbx_description
1 polymer ?
#
loop_
_entity_poly.entity_id
_entity_poly.type
_entity_poly.pdbx_seq_one_letter_code
_entity_poly.pdbx_strand_id
1 'polypeptide(L)'
;MEIPLPPLTEQKRIATILNKADNIRQKREQAIKLADNFLRATFLEMFGDPAENPKRWDVASLLEYGSFKNGMNFTKGESGSVLKCLGVGNFKSLATITCMDNIGEIELNTLPSDDYLLKDGDIVFVRSNGNKALVGRCLTIYPGKEKVTFSGFCIRYRIENTAITPEYLNFLFRTPFNETANVERGPRGEYSEY
;
A
#
# COMPACT_ATOMS: atom_id res chain seq x y z
N MET A 1 -20.30 -37.72 6.54
CA MET A 1 -20.70 -36.32 6.83
C MET A 1 -22.19 -36.26 6.59
N GLU A 2 -23.00 -36.01 7.62
CA GLU A 2 -24.46 -35.89 7.48
C GLU A 2 -24.82 -34.45 7.13
N ILE A 3 -25.71 -34.27 6.15
CA ILE A 3 -26.21 -32.95 5.73
C ILE A 3 -27.62 -32.79 6.30
N PRO A 4 -27.89 -31.72 7.08
CA PRO A 4 -29.24 -31.47 7.59
C PRO A 4 -30.21 -31.22 6.43
N LEU A 5 -31.34 -31.94 6.42
CA LEU A 5 -32.33 -31.90 5.36
C LEU A 5 -33.65 -31.29 5.87
N PRO A 6 -33.79 -29.95 5.87
CA PRO A 6 -35.03 -29.30 6.31
C PRO A 6 -36.18 -29.55 5.30
N PRO A 7 -37.44 -29.21 5.62
CA PRO A 7 -38.56 -29.35 4.69
C PRO A 7 -38.33 -28.58 3.37
N LEU A 8 -38.90 -29.06 2.26
CA LEU A 8 -38.67 -28.47 0.93
C LEU A 8 -38.95 -26.96 0.84
N THR A 9 -39.99 -26.49 1.53
CA THR A 9 -40.31 -25.05 1.61
C THR A 9 -39.17 -24.27 2.24
N GLU A 10 -38.57 -24.82 3.29
CA GLU A 10 -37.46 -24.19 4.01
C GLU A 10 -36.17 -24.26 3.19
N GLN A 11 -35.90 -25.38 2.50
CA GLN A 11 -34.79 -25.47 1.54
C GLN A 11 -34.89 -24.40 0.44
N LYS A 12 -36.08 -24.22 -0.16
CA LYS A 12 -36.32 -23.19 -1.19
C LYS A 12 -36.15 -21.77 -0.64
N ARG A 13 -36.60 -21.53 0.60
CA ARG A 13 -36.43 -20.23 1.28
C ARG A 13 -34.94 -19.93 1.50
N ILE A 14 -34.19 -20.89 2.05
CA ILE A 14 -32.74 -20.78 2.27
C ILE A 14 -32.02 -20.54 0.94
N ALA A 15 -32.28 -21.37 -0.07
CA ALA A 15 -31.65 -21.24 -1.40
C ALA A 15 -31.93 -19.86 -2.03
N THR A 16 -33.16 -19.33 -1.88
CA THR A 16 -33.52 -18.01 -2.40
C THR A 16 -32.72 -16.90 -1.70
N ILE A 17 -32.58 -16.97 -0.38
CA ILE A 17 -31.80 -16.00 0.40
C ILE A 17 -30.32 -16.05 0.01
N LEU A 18 -29.74 -17.25 -0.07
CA LEU A 18 -28.35 -17.45 -0.45
C LEU A 18 -28.08 -16.96 -1.88
N ASN A 19 -28.96 -17.25 -2.83
CA ASN A 19 -28.84 -16.75 -4.20
C ASN A 19 -28.91 -15.22 -4.27
N LYS A 20 -29.77 -14.58 -3.47
CA LYS A 20 -29.81 -13.11 -3.39
C LYS A 20 -28.50 -12.54 -2.83
N ALA A 21 -27.97 -13.15 -1.77
CA ALA A 21 -26.71 -12.72 -1.17
C ALA A 21 -25.52 -12.87 -2.14
N ASP A 22 -25.43 -13.99 -2.86
CA ASP A 22 -24.35 -14.20 -3.84
C ASP A 22 -24.47 -13.24 -5.02
N ASN A 23 -25.67 -12.97 -5.52
CA ASN A 23 -25.89 -11.96 -6.57
C ASN A 23 -25.44 -10.56 -6.13
N ILE A 24 -25.68 -10.18 -4.87
CA ILE A 24 -25.20 -8.90 -4.32
C ILE A 24 -23.67 -8.88 -4.25
N ARG A 25 -23.05 -9.96 -3.80
CA ARG A 25 -21.58 -10.10 -3.74
C ARG A 25 -20.96 -9.95 -5.13
N GLN A 26 -21.47 -10.66 -6.13
CA GLN A 26 -20.99 -10.59 -7.51
C GLN A 26 -21.12 -9.18 -8.10
N LYS A 27 -22.28 -8.53 -7.92
CA LYS A 27 -22.48 -7.14 -8.38
C LYS A 27 -21.51 -6.17 -7.72
N ARG A 28 -21.20 -6.36 -6.44
CA ARG A 28 -20.22 -5.54 -5.71
C ARG A 28 -18.82 -5.70 -6.28
N GLU A 29 -18.39 -6.94 -6.54
CA GLU A 29 -17.10 -7.23 -7.17
C GLU A 29 -16.99 -6.60 -8.57
N GLN A 30 -18.06 -6.67 -9.38
CA GLN A 30 -18.12 -6.01 -10.68
C GLN A 30 -18.04 -4.48 -10.58
N ALA A 31 -18.75 -3.88 -9.63
CA ALA A 31 -18.73 -2.44 -9.41
C ALA A 31 -17.34 -1.93 -9.01
N ILE A 32 -16.63 -2.65 -8.13
CA ILE A 32 -15.24 -2.33 -7.74
C ILE A 32 -14.34 -2.36 -8.98
N LYS A 33 -14.41 -3.43 -9.79
CA LYS A 33 -13.60 -3.54 -11.00
C LYS A 33 -13.88 -2.43 -12.01
N LEU A 34 -15.15 -2.03 -12.17
CA LEU A 34 -15.52 -0.93 -13.06
C LEU A 34 -14.96 0.41 -12.56
N ALA A 35 -15.02 0.65 -11.25
CA ALA A 35 -14.45 1.84 -10.63
C ALA A 35 -12.93 1.91 -10.81
N ASP A 36 -12.21 0.81 -10.59
CA ASP A 36 -10.76 0.73 -10.80
C ASP A 36 -10.38 1.01 -12.26
N ASN A 37 -11.13 0.42 -13.21
CA ASN A 37 -10.92 0.67 -14.63
C ASN A 37 -11.20 2.13 -15.01
N PHE A 38 -12.25 2.73 -14.46
CA PHE A 38 -12.59 4.13 -14.71
C PHE A 38 -11.51 5.07 -14.19
N LEU A 39 -11.02 4.86 -12.97
CA LEU A 39 -9.91 5.65 -12.41
C LEU A 39 -8.65 5.54 -13.29
N ARG A 40 -8.32 4.33 -13.75
CA ARG A 40 -7.18 4.11 -14.67
C ARG A 40 -7.37 4.83 -15.99
N ALA A 41 -8.53 4.70 -16.63
CA ALA A 41 -8.81 5.38 -17.89
C ALA A 41 -8.69 6.91 -17.75
N THR A 42 -9.28 7.45 -16.68
CA THR A 42 -9.24 8.89 -16.39
C THR A 42 -7.81 9.38 -16.16
N PHE A 43 -7.00 8.63 -15.39
CA PHE A 43 -5.59 8.99 -15.18
C PHE A 43 -4.79 8.98 -16.49
N LEU A 44 -4.96 7.95 -17.32
CA LEU A 44 -4.28 7.86 -18.62
C LEU A 44 -4.71 8.97 -19.58
N GLU A 45 -5.98 9.37 -19.56
CA GLU A 45 -6.46 10.51 -20.34
C GLU A 45 -5.80 11.83 -19.88
N MET A 46 -5.75 12.06 -18.57
CA MET A 46 -5.18 13.26 -17.97
C MET A 46 -3.67 13.34 -18.17
N PHE A 47 -2.93 12.29 -17.81
CA PHE A 47 -1.47 12.32 -17.68
C PHE A 47 -0.73 11.54 -18.78
N GLY A 48 -1.42 10.66 -19.52
CA GLY A 48 -0.82 9.74 -20.48
C GLY A 48 -0.32 8.45 -19.82
N ASP A 49 0.13 7.49 -20.64
CA ASP A 49 0.86 6.33 -20.13
C ASP A 49 2.24 6.79 -19.61
N PRO A 50 2.56 6.59 -18.32
CA PRO A 50 3.85 6.98 -17.76
C PRO A 50 5.05 6.30 -18.42
N ALA A 51 4.87 5.11 -19.01
CA ALA A 51 5.93 4.36 -19.67
C ALA A 51 6.33 5.00 -21.01
N GLU A 52 5.34 5.45 -21.77
CA GLU A 52 5.54 6.02 -23.11
C GLU A 52 5.72 7.55 -23.07
N ASN A 53 5.26 8.20 -21.99
CA ASN A 53 5.22 9.65 -21.82
C ASN A 53 4.72 10.37 -23.11
N PRO A 54 3.54 10.02 -23.65
CA PRO A 54 3.09 10.51 -24.96
C PRO A 54 2.87 12.02 -24.98
N LYS A 55 2.61 12.61 -23.81
CA LYS A 55 2.44 14.05 -23.61
C LYS A 55 3.77 14.81 -23.46
N ARG A 56 4.91 14.09 -23.43
CA ARG A 56 6.27 14.65 -23.32
C ARG A 56 6.45 15.57 -22.10
N TRP A 57 5.93 15.14 -20.96
CA TRP A 57 6.19 15.82 -19.69
C TRP A 57 7.68 15.81 -19.37
N ASP A 58 8.12 16.83 -18.66
CA ASP A 58 9.48 16.88 -18.12
C ASP A 58 9.72 15.69 -17.18
N VAL A 59 10.89 15.08 -17.31
CA VAL A 59 11.30 13.93 -16.49
C VAL A 59 12.34 14.41 -15.49
N ALA A 60 12.10 14.11 -14.23
CA ALA A 60 12.97 14.50 -13.14
C ALA A 60 13.13 13.34 -12.14
N SER A 61 14.19 13.39 -11.34
CA SER A 61 14.45 12.39 -10.32
C SER A 61 13.51 12.57 -9.13
N LEU A 62 13.03 11.48 -8.54
CA LEU A 62 12.27 11.54 -7.28
C LEU A 62 13.07 12.24 -6.16
N LEU A 63 14.39 12.14 -6.17
CA LEU A 63 15.26 12.80 -5.18
C LEU A 63 15.24 14.33 -5.27
N GLU A 64 14.74 14.90 -6.36
CA GLU A 64 14.56 16.36 -6.51
C GLU A 64 13.31 16.88 -5.78
N TYR A 65 12.36 15.99 -5.47
CA TYR A 65 11.05 16.35 -4.90
C TYR A 65 10.80 15.79 -3.51
N GLY A 66 11.72 14.96 -3.00
CA GLY A 66 11.55 14.29 -1.73
C GLY A 66 12.70 13.37 -1.38
N SER A 67 12.57 12.70 -0.24
CA SER A 67 13.63 11.87 0.32
C SER A 67 13.15 10.47 0.67
N PHE A 68 14.05 9.50 0.54
CA PHE A 68 13.81 8.13 0.97
C PHE A 68 14.41 7.88 2.36
N LYS A 69 13.73 7.07 3.16
CA LYS A 69 14.26 6.57 4.44
C LYS A 69 13.89 5.11 4.64
N ASN A 70 14.87 4.29 4.99
CA ASN A 70 14.64 2.90 5.38
C ASN A 70 13.96 2.84 6.75
N GLY A 71 13.08 1.85 6.91
CA GLY A 71 12.43 1.60 8.20
C GLY A 71 13.37 0.95 9.21
N MET A 72 12.87 0.76 10.41
CA MET A 72 13.65 0.25 11.53
C MET A 72 13.59 -1.27 11.64
N ASN A 73 14.71 -1.89 11.98
CA ASN A 73 14.74 -3.28 12.43
C ASN A 73 14.66 -3.29 13.95
N PHE A 74 13.80 -4.16 14.48
CA PHE A 74 13.55 -4.27 15.92
C PHE A 74 14.02 -5.63 16.40
N THR A 75 14.50 -5.69 17.64
CA THR A 75 14.97 -6.96 18.22
C THR A 75 13.95 -7.45 19.24
N LYS A 76 13.69 -8.76 19.28
CA LYS A 76 12.84 -9.33 20.33
C LYS A 76 13.50 -9.13 21.70
N GLY A 77 12.75 -8.62 22.67
CA GLY A 77 13.22 -8.39 24.04
C GLY A 77 13.51 -6.93 24.40
N GLU A 78 13.19 -5.97 23.51
CA GLU A 78 13.08 -4.57 23.91
C GLU A 78 11.89 -4.41 24.86
N SER A 79 12.09 -3.69 25.96
CA SER A 79 11.06 -3.47 26.98
C SER A 79 11.08 -1.98 27.35
N GLY A 80 10.08 -1.24 26.87
CA GLY A 80 10.08 0.21 27.03
C GLY A 80 8.82 0.86 26.48
N SER A 81 9.01 1.77 25.52
CA SER A 81 7.91 2.51 24.90
C SER A 81 7.19 1.66 23.86
N VAL A 82 5.85 1.64 23.92
CA VAL A 82 5.00 0.99 22.92
C VAL A 82 4.72 1.98 21.78
N LEU A 83 4.89 1.53 20.53
CA LEU A 83 4.69 2.34 19.34
C LEU A 83 4.04 1.53 18.22
N LYS A 84 3.10 2.12 17.47
CA LYS A 84 2.53 1.48 16.28
C LYS A 84 3.58 1.35 15.18
N CYS A 85 3.63 0.21 14.50
CA CYS A 85 4.59 -0.05 13.43
C CYS A 85 3.92 -0.63 12.18
N LEU A 86 3.97 0.13 11.09
CA LEU A 86 3.56 -0.32 9.77
C LEU A 86 4.52 -1.40 9.25
N GLY A 87 4.02 -2.62 9.08
CA GLY A 87 4.73 -3.74 8.50
C GLY A 87 4.16 -4.19 7.15
N VAL A 88 4.86 -5.12 6.48
CA VAL A 88 4.46 -5.62 5.15
C VAL A 88 3.04 -6.21 5.15
N GLY A 89 2.62 -6.85 6.26
CA GLY A 89 1.29 -7.43 6.40
C GLY A 89 0.13 -6.41 6.38
N ASN A 90 0.43 -5.12 6.61
CA ASN A 90 -0.58 -4.07 6.58
C ASN A 90 -0.94 -3.61 5.16
N PHE A 91 -0.06 -3.82 4.17
CA PHE A 91 -0.27 -3.31 2.81
C PHE A 91 -1.48 -3.94 2.13
N LYS A 92 -1.63 -5.27 2.22
CA LYS A 92 -2.74 -6.03 1.61
C LYS A 92 -2.99 -5.56 0.16
N SER A 93 -4.22 -5.17 -0.18
CA SER A 93 -4.61 -4.53 -1.43
C SER A 93 -4.95 -3.04 -1.27
N LEU A 94 -4.47 -2.41 -0.19
CA LEU A 94 -4.80 -1.03 0.15
C LEU A 94 -3.96 -0.06 -0.69
N ALA A 95 -4.60 1.01 -1.15
CA ALA A 95 -3.95 2.16 -1.76
C ALA A 95 -3.51 3.18 -0.71
N THR A 96 -4.28 3.28 0.38
CA THR A 96 -4.17 4.34 1.37
C THR A 96 -4.59 3.81 2.73
N ILE A 97 -3.91 4.25 3.79
CA ILE A 97 -4.29 3.99 5.19
C ILE A 97 -4.53 5.34 5.88
N THR A 98 -5.76 5.55 6.36
CA THR A 98 -6.17 6.75 7.12
C THR A 98 -6.60 6.45 8.55
N CYS A 99 -6.65 5.17 8.93
CA CYS A 99 -7.00 4.71 10.27
C CYS A 99 -5.94 3.71 10.75
N MET A 100 -5.38 3.94 11.93
CA MET A 100 -4.25 3.18 12.46
C MET A 100 -4.66 2.02 13.38
N ASP A 101 -5.96 1.72 13.51
CA ASP A 101 -6.49 0.68 14.40
C ASP A 101 -5.96 -0.72 14.10
N ASN A 102 -5.65 -0.99 12.82
CA ASN A 102 -5.15 -2.29 12.35
C ASN A 102 -3.62 -2.34 12.23
N ILE A 103 -2.92 -1.32 12.72
CA ILE A 103 -1.45 -1.31 12.75
C ILE A 103 -1.00 -1.90 14.08
N GLY A 104 -0.20 -2.96 14.01
CA GLY A 104 0.33 -3.64 15.19
C GLY A 104 1.31 -2.76 15.95
N GLU A 105 1.47 -3.05 17.24
CA GLU A 105 2.39 -2.35 18.12
C GLU A 105 3.69 -3.14 18.31
N ILE A 106 4.76 -2.40 18.57
CA ILE A 106 6.06 -2.92 18.95
C ILE A 106 6.52 -2.21 20.23
N GLU A 107 7.39 -2.88 20.98
CA GLU A 107 8.09 -2.29 22.12
C GLU A 107 9.50 -1.88 21.71
N LEU A 108 9.92 -0.71 22.15
CA LEU A 108 11.24 -0.13 21.87
C LEU A 108 11.88 0.33 23.17
N ASN A 109 13.18 0.16 23.32
CA ASN A 109 13.90 0.64 24.51
C ASN A 109 13.80 2.17 24.65
N THR A 110 13.81 2.89 23.53
CA THR A 110 13.63 4.34 23.48
C THR A 110 12.75 4.70 22.28
N LEU A 111 12.01 5.81 22.39
CA LEU A 111 11.27 6.33 21.25
C LEU A 111 12.25 6.70 20.14
N PRO A 112 11.96 6.30 18.88
CA PRO A 112 12.81 6.64 17.77
C PRO A 112 12.73 8.14 17.49
N SER A 113 13.73 8.67 16.79
CA SER A 113 13.68 10.06 16.35
C SER A 113 12.49 10.32 15.41
N ASP A 114 12.05 11.57 15.34
CA ASP A 114 10.92 12.00 14.50
C ASP A 114 11.07 11.62 13.01
N ASP A 115 12.31 11.45 12.54
CA ASP A 115 12.58 11.01 11.19
C ASP A 115 12.08 9.60 10.89
N TYR A 116 11.94 8.73 11.90
CA TYR A 116 11.38 7.38 11.75
C TYR A 116 9.86 7.33 11.99
N LEU A 117 9.24 8.46 12.31
CA LEU A 117 7.79 8.57 12.39
C LEU A 117 7.21 8.92 11.03
N LEU A 118 6.12 8.24 10.69
CA LEU A 118 5.31 8.51 9.52
C LEU A 118 4.51 9.80 9.73
N LYS A 119 4.32 10.54 8.66
CA LYS A 119 3.56 11.79 8.57
C LYS A 119 2.51 11.65 7.49
N ASP A 120 1.50 12.51 7.56
CA ASP A 120 0.46 12.58 6.55
C ASP A 120 1.04 12.79 5.16
N GLY A 121 0.61 11.95 4.21
CA GLY A 121 1.07 12.00 2.82
C GLY A 121 2.36 11.23 2.54
N ASP A 122 2.99 10.60 3.54
CA ASP A 122 4.11 9.72 3.30
C ASP A 122 3.70 8.51 2.43
N ILE A 123 4.54 8.16 1.46
CA ILE A 123 4.35 6.97 0.63
C ILE A 123 5.31 5.90 1.13
N VAL A 124 4.78 4.75 1.53
CA VAL A 124 5.59 3.64 2.04
C VAL A 124 5.56 2.51 1.05
N PHE A 125 6.72 1.92 0.76
CA PHE A 125 6.91 0.79 -0.15
C PHE A 125 7.40 -0.44 0.61
N VAL A 126 6.98 -1.63 0.17
CA VAL A 126 7.62 -2.88 0.56
C VAL A 126 8.95 -2.96 -0.17
N ARG A 127 10.06 -2.82 0.58
CA ARG A 127 11.42 -2.85 0.04
C ARG A 127 11.91 -4.28 -0.15
N SER A 128 11.68 -5.15 0.83
CA SER A 128 12.13 -6.54 0.79
C SER A 128 11.14 -7.49 1.47
N ASN A 129 10.89 -8.63 0.84
CA ASN A 129 10.06 -9.68 1.39
C ASN A 129 10.40 -11.04 0.75
N GLY A 130 10.22 -12.14 1.48
CA GLY A 130 10.40 -13.49 0.94
C GLY A 130 9.40 -13.81 -0.18
N ASN A 131 8.22 -13.21 -0.15
CA ASN A 131 7.27 -13.26 -1.26
C ASN A 131 7.52 -12.09 -2.24
N LYS A 132 8.09 -12.41 -3.41
CA LYS A 132 8.39 -11.42 -4.46
C LYS A 132 7.17 -10.63 -4.94
N ALA A 133 5.97 -11.20 -4.87
CA ALA A 133 4.74 -10.51 -5.27
C ALA A 133 4.31 -9.38 -4.32
N LEU A 134 4.98 -9.24 -3.16
CA LEU A 134 4.77 -8.15 -2.23
C LEU A 134 5.78 -7.01 -2.41
N VAL A 135 6.96 -7.29 -2.97
CA VAL A 135 8.01 -6.27 -3.19
C VAL A 135 7.52 -5.23 -4.18
N GLY A 136 7.78 -3.95 -3.90
CA GLY A 136 7.36 -2.84 -4.74
C GLY A 136 5.95 -2.32 -4.48
N ARG A 137 5.11 -3.05 -3.72
CA ARG A 137 3.79 -2.53 -3.31
C ARG A 137 3.95 -1.27 -2.50
N CYS A 138 3.11 -0.27 -2.77
CA CYS A 138 3.11 0.98 -2.05
C CYS A 138 1.71 1.38 -1.59
N LEU A 139 1.68 2.27 -0.59
CA LEU A 139 0.48 2.96 -0.14
C LEU A 139 0.86 4.33 0.41
N THR A 140 -0.12 5.25 0.44
CA THR A 140 -0.01 6.50 1.18
C THR A 140 -0.58 6.32 2.59
N ILE A 141 0.02 6.94 3.60
CA ILE A 141 -0.47 6.89 4.97
C ILE A 141 -0.77 8.29 5.54
N TYR A 142 -1.81 8.37 6.36
CA TYR A 142 -2.25 9.60 7.04
C TYR A 142 -2.47 9.34 8.54
N PRO A 143 -1.41 9.25 9.36
CA PRO A 143 -1.50 8.95 10.79
C PRO A 143 -2.05 10.11 11.65
N GLY A 144 -2.17 11.32 11.12
CA GLY A 144 -2.62 12.49 11.85
C GLY A 144 -1.72 12.76 13.07
N LYS A 145 -2.30 12.64 14.28
CA LYS A 145 -1.57 12.84 15.55
C LYS A 145 -0.99 11.55 16.14
N GLU A 146 -1.32 10.38 15.58
CA GLU A 146 -0.83 9.11 16.09
C GLU A 146 0.65 8.94 15.73
N LYS A 147 1.46 8.45 16.68
CA LYS A 147 2.85 8.11 16.40
C LYS A 147 2.92 6.72 15.80
N VAL A 148 3.31 6.66 14.53
CA VAL A 148 3.44 5.41 13.78
C VAL A 148 4.83 5.36 13.15
N THR A 149 5.57 4.28 13.39
CA THR A 149 6.82 3.99 12.68
C THR A 149 6.61 2.90 11.61
N PHE A 150 7.67 2.46 10.96
CA PHE A 150 7.61 1.47 9.88
C PHE A 150 8.80 0.52 9.92
N SER A 151 8.53 -0.73 9.51
CA SER A 151 9.48 -1.84 9.53
C SER A 151 10.62 -1.65 8.53
N GLY A 152 11.81 -2.20 8.83
CA GLY A 152 12.98 -2.22 7.95
C GLY A 152 12.82 -3.01 6.66
N PHE A 153 11.75 -3.81 6.55
CA PHE A 153 11.28 -4.39 5.29
C PHE A 153 10.58 -3.38 4.38
N CYS A 154 10.34 -2.17 4.88
CA CYS A 154 9.72 -1.07 4.16
C CYS A 154 10.70 0.08 3.96
N ILE A 155 10.43 0.91 2.95
CA ILE A 155 11.11 2.17 2.69
C ILE A 155 10.05 3.26 2.48
N ARG A 156 10.25 4.42 3.09
CA ARG A 156 9.35 5.57 2.98
C ARG A 156 9.93 6.56 1.98
N TYR A 157 9.09 7.07 1.09
CA TYR A 157 9.31 8.30 0.36
C TYR A 157 8.48 9.43 0.99
N ARG A 158 9.13 10.56 1.30
CA ARG A 158 8.49 11.76 1.84
C ARG A 158 8.62 12.88 0.83
N ILE A 159 7.49 13.44 0.41
CA ILE A 159 7.45 14.59 -0.48
C ILE A 159 7.87 15.83 0.32
N GLU A 160 8.82 16.59 -0.24
CA GLU A 160 9.35 17.83 0.34
C GLU A 160 9.05 19.04 -0.55
N ASN A 161 8.55 18.79 -1.78
CA ASN A 161 8.20 19.80 -2.76
C ASN A 161 6.69 19.77 -3.07
N THR A 162 6.03 20.92 -2.93
CA THR A 162 4.58 21.08 -3.11
C THR A 162 4.12 20.99 -4.56
N ALA A 163 5.03 20.94 -5.54
CA ALA A 163 4.72 20.69 -6.94
C ALA A 163 4.13 19.28 -7.19
N ILE A 164 4.29 18.36 -6.23
CA ILE A 164 3.82 16.98 -6.34
C ILE A 164 2.85 16.66 -5.21
N THR A 165 1.76 15.96 -5.54
CA THR A 165 0.81 15.46 -4.56
C THR A 165 1.02 13.97 -4.26
N PRO A 166 0.78 13.53 -3.00
CA PRO A 166 0.83 12.11 -2.64
C PRO A 166 -0.11 11.24 -3.49
N GLU A 167 -1.29 11.76 -3.83
CA GLU A 167 -2.32 11.04 -4.59
C GLU A 167 -1.85 10.76 -6.02
N TYR A 168 -1.22 11.73 -6.68
CA TYR A 168 -0.66 11.57 -8.01
C TYR A 168 0.43 10.49 -8.01
N LEU A 169 1.40 10.59 -7.10
CA LEU A 169 2.50 9.62 -7.01
C LEU A 169 2.01 8.22 -6.64
N ASN A 170 1.10 8.10 -5.69
CA ASN A 170 0.55 6.80 -5.31
C ASN A 170 -0.18 6.14 -6.48
N PHE A 171 -0.92 6.92 -7.28
CA PHE A 171 -1.53 6.39 -8.48
C PHE A 171 -0.47 5.97 -9.51
N LEU A 172 0.50 6.86 -9.77
CA LEU A 172 1.61 6.63 -10.70
C LEU A 172 2.36 5.34 -10.36
N PHE A 173 2.78 5.14 -9.11
CA PHE A 173 3.56 3.98 -8.67
C PHE A 173 2.76 2.68 -8.69
N ARG A 174 1.43 2.74 -8.62
CA ARG A 174 0.53 1.57 -8.68
C ARG A 174 0.06 1.27 -10.11
N THR A 175 0.54 2.00 -11.11
CA THR A 175 0.32 1.61 -12.51
C THR A 175 1.12 0.34 -12.85
N PRO A 176 0.61 -0.54 -13.74
CA PRO A 176 1.25 -1.83 -14.05
C PRO A 176 2.71 -1.73 -14.54
N PHE A 177 3.08 -0.61 -15.15
CA PHE A 177 4.46 -0.32 -15.54
C PHE A 177 5.40 -0.33 -14.33
N ASN A 178 5.02 0.37 -13.27
CA ASN A 178 5.82 0.47 -12.05
C ASN A 178 5.73 -0.79 -11.18
N GLU A 179 4.64 -1.56 -11.26
CA GLU A 179 4.58 -2.88 -10.61
C GLU A 179 5.64 -3.84 -11.15
N THR A 180 5.95 -3.78 -12.45
CA THR A 180 6.95 -4.64 -13.10
C THR A 180 8.37 -4.13 -12.87
N ALA A 181 8.58 -2.81 -12.98
CA ALA A 181 9.88 -2.18 -12.74
C ALA A 181 10.37 -2.34 -11.29
N ASN A 182 9.45 -2.31 -10.31
CA ASN A 182 9.78 -2.49 -8.88
C ASN A 182 10.16 -3.94 -8.53
N VAL A 183 9.75 -4.93 -9.33
CA VAL A 183 10.10 -6.35 -9.15
C VAL A 183 11.42 -6.69 -9.84
N GLU A 184 11.72 -6.06 -10.98
CA GLU A 184 12.94 -6.33 -11.76
C GLU A 184 14.17 -5.53 -11.30
N ARG A 185 13.96 -4.36 -10.67
CA ARG A 185 15.03 -3.50 -10.12
C ARG A 185 15.10 -3.57 -8.59
N GLY A 186 15.16 -4.78 -8.04
CA GLY A 186 15.64 -4.95 -6.66
C GLY A 186 16.95 -4.18 -6.47
N PRO A 187 17.26 -3.66 -5.26
CA PRO A 187 18.42 -2.83 -5.04
C PRO A 187 19.66 -3.67 -5.33
N ARG A 188 20.22 -3.52 -6.53
CA ARG A 188 21.62 -3.88 -6.77
C ARG A 188 22.41 -2.92 -5.90
N GLY A 189 22.93 -3.45 -4.81
CA GLY A 189 24.03 -2.82 -4.12
C GLY A 189 25.18 -2.72 -5.10
N GLU A 190 25.35 -1.53 -5.67
CA GLU A 190 26.62 -1.07 -6.19
C GLU A 190 26.95 0.20 -5.40
N TYR A 191 27.50 -0.02 -4.20
CA TYR A 191 28.52 0.89 -3.71
C TYR A 191 29.72 0.69 -4.63
N SER A 192 29.81 1.50 -5.70
CA SER A 192 31.09 1.80 -6.29
C SER A 192 31.63 2.98 -5.52
N GLU A 193 32.75 2.75 -4.84
CA GLU A 193 33.70 3.80 -4.48
C GLU A 193 33.88 4.74 -5.68
N TYR A 194 33.73 6.04 -5.46
CA TYR A 194 34.64 7.15 -5.81
C TYR A 194 34.15 8.43 -5.13
#